data_AF-A0A4S4M3L3-F1
#
_entry.id   AF-A0A4S4M3L3-F1
#
_cell.length_a   1.000
_cell.length_b   1.000
_cell.length_c   1.000
_cell.angle_alpha   90.00
_cell.angle_beta   90.00
_cell.angle_gamma   90.00
#
_symmetry.space_group_name_H-M   'P 1'
#
loop_
_entity.id
_entity.type
_entity.pdbx_description
1 polymer ?
#
loop_
_entity_poly.entity_id
_entity_poly.type
_entity_poly.pdbx_seq_one_letter_code
_entity_poly.pdbx_strand_id
1 'polypeptide(L)'
;MFARASAVLLCALAVFGATSVVAAPLYQHTARQIGDLQCNIDRLKIVGDIVAATATTNTLKSQLASDANGSTQIAAVSSGLGNVSSGIDTIAAALFTGQDAPAAARDQVAQGLTAAITAANSITSTNSQVTSNVNKLKTQLQAAESAGNGVVANCK
;
A
#
# COMPACT_ATOMS: atom_id res chain seq x y z
N MET A 1 -20.31 -76.01 32.64
CA MET A 1 -20.86 -74.67 32.93
C MET A 1 -21.89 -74.41 31.83
N PHE A 2 -23.17 -74.74 32.03
CA PHE A 2 -24.27 -73.83 32.42
C PHE A 2 -24.25 -72.52 31.59
N ALA A 3 -25.28 -72.02 30.90
CA ALA A 3 -26.67 -72.40 30.64
C ALA A 3 -27.21 -71.44 29.54
N ARG A 4 -28.31 -71.83 28.84
CA ARG A 4 -29.57 -71.07 28.57
C ARG A 4 -29.51 -69.55 28.29
N ALA A 5 -30.33 -68.87 27.49
CA ALA A 5 -31.48 -69.12 26.62
C ALA A 5 -31.95 -67.72 26.11
N SER A 6 -32.77 -67.69 25.04
CA SER A 6 -33.84 -66.69 24.73
C SER A 6 -33.44 -65.21 24.49
N ALA A 7 -33.62 -64.62 23.31
CA ALA A 7 -34.87 -64.20 22.66
C ALA A 7 -35.59 -62.98 23.33
N VAL A 8 -35.78 -61.92 22.51
CA VAL A 8 -36.99 -61.06 22.40
C VAL A 8 -37.06 -59.70 23.17
N LEU A 9 -37.41 -58.66 22.38
CA LEU A 9 -38.12 -57.37 22.63
C LEU A 9 -37.58 -56.36 23.69
N LEU A 10 -37.18 -55.13 23.34
CA LEU A 10 -37.94 -53.89 22.98
C LEU A 10 -38.43 -53.04 24.18
N CYS A 11 -38.16 -51.73 24.06
CA CYS A 11 -38.69 -50.57 24.79
C CYS A 11 -38.12 -50.23 26.19
N ALA A 12 -37.35 -49.14 26.31
CA ALA A 12 -37.90 -47.82 26.72
C ALA A 12 -36.80 -46.80 27.07
N LEU A 13 -36.83 -45.66 26.35
CA LEU A 13 -36.66 -44.26 26.79
C LEU A 13 -35.66 -43.85 27.89
N ALA A 14 -34.88 -42.81 27.52
CA ALA A 14 -34.38 -41.65 28.30
C ALA A 14 -32.84 -41.54 28.23
N VAL A 15 -32.17 -40.39 28.12
CA VAL A 15 -32.49 -38.96 28.05
C VAL A 15 -31.15 -38.29 27.69
N PHE A 16 -31.19 -37.20 26.92
CA PHE A 16 -30.17 -36.14 26.77
C PHE A 16 -28.68 -36.47 26.93
N GLY A 17 -27.95 -36.35 25.82
CA GLY A 17 -26.51 -36.11 25.84
C GLY A 17 -26.15 -35.28 24.63
N ALA A 18 -26.16 -33.95 24.78
CA ALA A 18 -25.67 -33.01 23.78
C ALA A 18 -24.25 -33.40 23.38
N THR A 19 -24.09 -33.97 22.18
CA THR A 19 -22.78 -34.08 21.57
C THR A 19 -22.38 -32.66 21.20
N SER A 20 -21.51 -32.09 22.01
CA SER A 20 -20.80 -30.86 21.73
C SER A 20 -20.28 -30.92 20.30
N VAL A 21 -20.88 -30.09 19.44
CA VAL A 21 -20.16 -29.59 18.28
C VAL A 21 -18.90 -29.00 18.90
N VAL A 22 -17.77 -29.66 18.70
CA VAL A 22 -16.49 -28.97 18.76
C VAL A 22 -16.64 -27.90 17.70
N ALA A 23 -17.07 -26.72 18.15
CA ALA A 23 -16.80 -25.49 17.45
C ALA A 23 -15.28 -25.47 17.40
N ALA A 24 -14.73 -26.04 16.32
CA ALA A 24 -13.40 -25.71 15.88
C ALA A 24 -13.35 -24.18 15.97
N PRO A 25 -12.39 -23.60 16.72
CA PRO A 25 -12.34 -22.17 16.84
C PRO A 25 -12.39 -21.62 15.43
N LEU A 26 -13.43 -20.83 15.15
CA LEU A 26 -13.56 -20.08 13.92
C LEU A 26 -12.44 -19.04 13.95
N TYR A 27 -11.20 -19.48 13.75
CA TYR A 27 -10.14 -18.68 13.15
C TYR A 27 -10.48 -18.48 11.66
N GLN A 28 -11.73 -18.09 11.39
CA GLN A 28 -12.21 -17.61 10.11
C GLN A 28 -12.31 -16.09 10.14
N HIS A 29 -11.42 -15.49 10.95
CA HIS A 29 -10.92 -14.14 10.78
C HIS A 29 -9.39 -14.16 10.66
N THR A 30 -8.83 -15.11 9.90
CA THR A 30 -7.66 -14.73 9.08
C THR A 30 -8.21 -13.89 7.93
N ALA A 31 -8.70 -12.68 8.24
CA ALA A 31 -8.69 -11.62 7.26
C ALA A 31 -7.25 -11.65 6.73
N ARG A 32 -7.10 -11.88 5.42
CA ARG A 32 -5.81 -11.76 4.74
C ARG A 32 -5.13 -10.55 5.37
N GLN A 33 -3.97 -10.73 6.01
CA GLN A 33 -3.25 -9.63 6.66
C GLN A 33 -2.66 -8.70 5.58
N ILE A 34 -3.53 -8.07 4.77
CA ILE A 34 -3.35 -6.69 4.36
C ILE A 34 -3.37 -5.95 5.71
N GLY A 35 -2.36 -5.16 6.06
CA GLY A 35 -2.14 -4.66 7.43
C GLY A 35 -3.34 -3.94 8.06
N ASP A 36 -3.19 -3.42 9.29
CA ASP A 36 -4.25 -2.63 9.95
C ASP A 36 -4.94 -1.67 8.96
N LEU A 37 -6.23 -1.37 9.11
CA LEU A 37 -7.00 -0.55 8.17
C LEU A 37 -6.23 0.73 7.78
N GLN A 38 -5.54 1.34 8.75
CA GLN A 38 -4.67 2.49 8.53
C GLN A 38 -3.47 2.21 7.60
N CYS A 39 -2.80 1.06 7.72
CA CYS A 39 -1.76 0.62 6.78
C CYS A 39 -2.28 0.58 5.33
N ASN A 40 -3.48 0.03 5.12
CA ASN A 40 -4.04 -0.08 3.77
C ASN A 40 -4.46 1.27 3.21
N ILE A 41 -4.98 2.15 4.07
CA ILE A 41 -5.25 3.55 3.72
C ILE A 41 -3.96 4.24 3.30
N ASP A 42 -2.87 4.11 4.08
CA ASP A 42 -1.59 4.76 3.77
C ASP A 42 -0.97 4.22 2.47
N ARG A 43 -1.06 2.90 2.24
CA ARG A 43 -0.63 2.25 0.99
C ARG A 43 -1.42 2.77 -0.23
N LEU A 44 -2.73 2.93 -0.10
CA LEU A 44 -3.54 3.48 -1.18
C LEU A 44 -3.26 4.98 -1.39
N LYS A 45 -3.06 5.72 -0.30
CA LYS A 45 -2.81 7.16 -0.32
C LYS A 45 -1.50 7.50 -1.02
N ILE A 46 -0.40 6.80 -0.71
CA ILE A 46 0.87 7.03 -1.40
C ILE A 46 0.73 6.78 -2.91
N VAL A 47 0.06 5.71 -3.33
CA VAL A 47 -0.16 5.43 -4.76
C VAL A 47 -0.98 6.55 -5.42
N GLY A 48 -2.06 6.98 -4.77
CA GLY A 48 -2.90 8.09 -5.26
C GLY A 48 -2.13 9.41 -5.38
N ASP A 49 -1.32 9.76 -4.38
CA ASP A 49 -0.52 10.98 -4.36
C ASP A 49 0.59 10.95 -5.42
N ILE A 50 1.22 9.80 -5.65
CA ILE A 50 2.22 9.61 -6.72
C ILE A 50 1.59 9.73 -8.11
N VAL A 51 0.39 9.18 -8.33
CA VAL A 51 -0.35 9.34 -9.59
C VAL A 51 -0.69 10.82 -9.82
N ALA A 52 -1.16 11.52 -8.78
CA ALA A 52 -1.48 12.93 -8.86
C ALA A 52 -0.24 13.80 -9.14
N ALA A 53 0.89 13.51 -8.48
CA ALA A 53 2.17 14.16 -8.72
C ALA A 53 2.69 13.92 -10.15
N THR A 54 2.53 12.69 -10.67
CA THR A 54 2.92 12.33 -12.04
C THR A 54 2.10 13.10 -13.07
N ALA A 55 0.80 13.24 -12.87
CA ALA A 55 -0.07 14.01 -13.75
C ALA A 55 0.32 15.50 -13.77
N THR A 56 0.57 16.10 -12.61
CA THR A 56 1.04 17.49 -12.51
C THR A 56 2.43 17.64 -13.15
N THR A 57 3.33 16.67 -12.96
CA THR A 57 4.66 16.64 -13.57
C THR A 57 4.60 16.64 -15.10
N ASN A 58 3.69 15.85 -15.69
CA ASN A 58 3.50 15.83 -17.13
C ASN A 58 2.93 17.15 -17.68
N THR A 59 2.07 17.82 -16.91
CA THR A 59 1.61 19.18 -17.25
C THR A 59 2.77 20.17 -17.24
N LEU A 60 3.60 20.12 -16.19
CA LEU A 60 4.76 21.01 -16.04
C LEU A 60 5.83 20.76 -17.09
N LYS A 61 6.04 19.52 -17.56
CA LYS A 61 6.95 19.23 -18.68
C LYS A 61 6.63 20.07 -19.91
N SER A 62 5.36 20.12 -20.30
CA SER A 62 4.92 20.92 -21.44
C SER A 62 5.06 22.42 -21.17
N GLN A 63 4.76 22.87 -19.95
CA GLN A 63 4.86 24.29 -19.58
C GLN A 63 6.32 24.80 -19.48
N LEU A 64 7.26 23.92 -19.14
CA LEU A 64 8.67 24.23 -18.94
C LEU A 64 9.54 23.85 -20.14
N ALA A 65 8.97 23.37 -21.24
CA ALA A 65 9.72 22.85 -22.39
C ALA A 65 10.70 23.89 -23.01
N SER A 66 10.36 25.17 -22.93
CA SER A 66 11.19 26.27 -23.43
C SER A 66 12.14 26.87 -22.39
N ASP A 67 12.07 26.43 -21.13
CA ASP A 67 12.97 26.84 -20.05
C ASP A 67 13.99 25.72 -19.80
N ALA A 68 15.25 25.95 -20.17
CA ALA A 68 16.30 24.95 -20.02
C ALA A 68 16.49 24.48 -18.56
N ASN A 69 16.39 25.40 -17.59
CA ASN A 69 16.51 25.04 -16.19
C ASN A 69 15.25 24.29 -15.73
N GLY A 70 14.07 24.86 -15.98
CA GLY A 70 12.78 24.22 -15.66
C GLY A 70 12.64 22.82 -16.25
N SER A 71 13.01 22.63 -17.52
CA SER A 71 13.01 21.33 -18.21
C SER A 71 13.96 20.33 -17.56
N THR A 72 15.15 20.77 -17.13
CA THR A 72 16.11 19.91 -16.42
C THR A 72 15.54 19.46 -15.08
N GLN A 73 15.00 20.40 -14.30
CA GLN A 73 14.44 20.09 -12.98
C GLN A 73 13.20 19.20 -13.07
N ILE A 74 12.28 19.44 -14.02
CA ILE A 74 11.08 18.60 -14.16
C ILE A 74 11.39 17.20 -14.72
N ALA A 75 12.48 17.05 -15.48
CA ALA A 75 13.02 15.75 -15.85
C ALA A 75 13.56 15.00 -14.62
N ALA A 76 14.27 15.69 -13.72
CA ALA A 76 14.72 15.12 -12.45
C ALA A 76 13.55 14.71 -11.53
N VAL A 77 12.48 15.52 -11.46
CA VAL A 77 11.22 15.13 -10.78
C VAL A 77 10.67 13.83 -11.37
N SER A 78 10.61 13.74 -12.70
CA SER A 78 10.11 12.54 -13.38
C SER A 78 10.96 11.31 -13.10
N SER A 79 12.28 11.46 -13.07
CA SER A 79 13.19 10.36 -12.72
C SER A 79 12.98 9.91 -11.28
N GLY A 80 12.82 10.85 -10.35
CA GLY A 80 12.51 10.54 -8.94
C GLY A 80 11.19 9.78 -8.81
N LEU A 81 10.13 10.23 -9.47
CA LEU A 81 8.84 9.54 -9.51
C LEU A 81 8.94 8.15 -10.17
N GLY A 82 9.75 8.00 -11.22
CA GLY A 82 10.03 6.70 -11.83
C GLY A 82 10.69 5.71 -10.84
N ASN A 83 11.65 6.19 -10.04
CA ASN A 83 12.26 5.39 -8.99
C ASN A 83 11.24 4.98 -7.91
N VAL A 84 10.34 5.89 -7.54
CA VAL A 84 9.24 5.60 -6.61
C VAL A 84 8.33 4.50 -7.16
N SER A 85 7.85 4.63 -8.40
CA SER A 85 6.99 3.62 -9.02
C SER A 85 7.67 2.26 -9.08
N SER A 86 8.93 2.20 -9.50
CA SER A 86 9.68 0.93 -9.56
C SER A 86 9.87 0.30 -8.17
N GLY A 87 10.08 1.11 -7.12
CA GLY A 87 10.17 0.63 -5.75
C GLY A 87 8.82 0.09 -5.25
N ILE A 88 7.72 0.80 -5.53
CA ILE A 88 6.35 0.36 -5.23
C ILE A 88 6.02 -0.95 -5.95
N ASP A 89 6.39 -1.09 -7.23
CA ASP A 89 6.15 -2.32 -8.01
C ASP A 89 6.88 -3.51 -7.39
N THR A 90 8.13 -3.31 -6.97
CA THR A 90 8.93 -4.33 -6.29
C THR A 90 8.31 -4.74 -4.94
N ILE A 91 7.83 -3.75 -4.16
CA ILE A 91 7.12 -4.00 -2.90
C ILE A 91 5.82 -4.78 -3.17
N ALA A 92 5.03 -4.34 -4.15
CA ALA A 92 3.76 -4.98 -4.49
C ALA A 92 3.97 -6.44 -4.93
N ALA A 93 4.99 -6.70 -5.75
CA ALA A 93 5.35 -8.06 -6.18
C ALA A 93 5.74 -8.95 -4.99
N ALA A 94 6.59 -8.47 -4.09
CA ALA A 94 6.98 -9.21 -2.89
C ALA A 94 5.76 -9.55 -2.02
N LEU A 95 4.92 -8.55 -1.72
CA LEU A 95 3.70 -8.72 -0.93
C LEU A 95 2.71 -9.69 -1.58
N PHE A 96 2.58 -9.65 -2.91
CA PHE A 96 1.72 -10.58 -3.65
C PHE A 96 2.17 -12.05 -3.50
N THR A 97 3.48 -12.27 -3.38
CA THR A 97 4.06 -13.59 -3.12
C THR A 97 4.13 -13.96 -1.63
N GLY A 98 3.59 -13.12 -0.73
CA GLY A 98 3.61 -13.34 0.72
C GLY A 98 4.96 -13.05 1.39
N GLN A 99 5.87 -12.35 0.70
CA GLN A 99 7.13 -11.88 1.27
C GLN A 99 6.96 -10.50 1.90
N ASP A 100 7.84 -10.16 2.84
CA ASP A 100 7.92 -8.82 3.39
C ASP A 100 8.35 -7.80 2.33
N ALA A 101 7.92 -6.54 2.50
CA ALA A 101 8.35 -5.44 1.66
C ALA A 101 9.89 -5.26 1.75
N PRO A 102 10.66 -5.47 0.65
CA PRO A 102 12.11 -5.43 0.71
C PRO A 102 12.62 -4.06 1.18
N ALA A 103 13.61 -4.05 2.08
CA ALA A 103 14.19 -2.80 2.60
C ALA A 103 14.73 -1.91 1.47
N ALA A 104 15.47 -2.48 0.52
CA ALA A 104 16.01 -1.76 -0.63
C ALA A 104 14.91 -1.10 -1.48
N ALA A 105 13.75 -1.75 -1.63
CA ALA A 105 12.64 -1.18 -2.40
C ALA A 105 11.96 -0.03 -1.63
N ARG A 106 11.85 -0.13 -0.30
CA ARG A 106 11.38 0.98 0.55
C ARG A 106 12.34 2.16 0.52
N ASP A 107 13.65 1.91 0.58
CA ASP A 107 14.69 2.93 0.47
C ASP A 107 14.66 3.61 -0.90
N GLN A 108 14.43 2.84 -1.97
CA GLN A 108 14.27 3.38 -3.32
C GLN A 108 13.08 4.32 -3.43
N VAL A 109 11.93 3.98 -2.80
CA VAL A 109 10.77 4.89 -2.72
C VAL A 109 11.13 6.17 -1.97
N ALA A 110 11.77 6.06 -0.81
CA ALA A 110 12.16 7.22 0.00
C ALA A 110 13.13 8.14 -0.77
N GLN A 111 14.19 7.57 -1.35
CA GLN A 111 15.19 8.31 -2.14
C GLN A 111 14.58 8.96 -3.38
N GLY A 112 13.68 8.25 -4.09
CA GLY A 112 12.98 8.79 -5.25
C GLY A 112 12.09 9.98 -4.90
N LEU A 113 11.37 9.91 -3.79
CA LEU A 113 10.58 11.03 -3.26
C LEU A 113 11.46 12.22 -2.87
N THR A 114 12.54 11.99 -2.12
CA THR A 114 13.49 13.04 -1.74
C THR A 114 14.10 13.73 -2.98
N ALA A 115 14.49 12.95 -3.99
CA ALA A 115 15.01 13.48 -5.24
C ALA A 115 13.97 14.34 -5.98
N ALA A 116 12.73 13.85 -6.08
CA ALA A 116 11.64 14.59 -6.72
C ALA A 116 11.30 15.89 -5.97
N ILE A 117 11.24 15.86 -4.64
CA ILE A 117 10.98 17.05 -3.81
C ILE A 117 12.11 18.08 -3.99
N THR A 118 13.35 17.63 -3.93
CA THR A 118 14.53 18.49 -4.13
C THR A 118 14.47 19.19 -5.49
N ALA A 119 14.25 18.42 -6.56
CA ALA A 119 14.15 18.96 -7.91
C ALA A 119 12.96 19.92 -8.07
N ALA A 120 11.78 19.57 -7.53
CA ALA A 120 10.60 20.45 -7.57
C ALA A 120 10.84 21.77 -6.83
N ASN A 121 11.64 21.76 -5.75
CA ASN A 121 12.03 22.96 -5.03
C ASN A 121 12.99 23.86 -5.81
N SER A 122 13.77 23.30 -6.74
CA SER A 122 14.66 24.04 -7.63
C SER A 122 13.95 24.65 -8.86
N ILE A 123 12.67 24.33 -9.10
CA ILE A 123 11.89 24.97 -10.17
C ILE A 123 11.46 26.36 -9.73
N THR A 124 11.87 27.37 -10.50
CA THR A 124 11.43 28.76 -10.35
C THR A 124 10.79 29.23 -11.66
N SER A 125 9.79 30.11 -11.56
CA SER A 125 9.14 30.71 -12.73
C SER A 125 8.48 32.04 -12.36
N THR A 126 8.44 32.97 -13.31
CA THR A 126 7.64 34.20 -13.20
C THR A 126 6.22 34.03 -13.75
N ASN A 127 5.94 32.91 -14.44
CA ASN A 127 4.60 32.58 -14.93
C ASN A 127 3.74 32.07 -13.77
N SER A 128 2.63 32.76 -13.49
CA SER A 128 1.75 32.44 -12.36
C SER A 128 1.11 31.05 -12.43
N GLN A 129 0.77 30.56 -13.63
CA GLN A 129 0.23 29.22 -13.81
C GLN A 129 1.29 28.15 -13.54
N VAL A 130 2.53 28.36 -14.01
CA VAL A 130 3.65 27.46 -13.75
C VAL A 130 3.93 27.41 -12.24
N THR A 131 4.03 28.56 -11.59
CA THR A 131 4.25 28.64 -10.14
C THR A 131 3.14 27.95 -9.36
N SER A 132 1.87 28.11 -9.76
CA SER A 132 0.74 27.41 -9.14
C SER A 132 0.87 25.88 -9.29
N ASN A 133 1.20 25.39 -10.49
CA ASN A 133 1.39 23.97 -10.74
C ASN A 133 2.62 23.40 -10.02
N VAL A 134 3.71 24.15 -9.90
CA VAL A 134 4.90 23.76 -9.10
C VAL A 134 4.52 23.63 -7.63
N ASN A 135 3.76 24.57 -7.07
CA ASN A 135 3.30 24.48 -5.68
C ASN A 135 2.36 23.28 -5.48
N LYS A 136 1.44 23.05 -6.42
CA LYS A 136 0.59 21.85 -6.42
C LYS A 136 1.42 20.56 -6.42
N LEU A 137 2.43 20.48 -7.29
CA LEU A 137 3.35 19.34 -7.35
C LEU A 137 4.07 19.13 -6.00
N LYS A 138 4.59 20.19 -5.39
CA LYS A 138 5.25 20.12 -4.07
C LYS A 138 4.31 19.56 -3.00
N THR A 139 3.07 20.05 -2.93
CA THR A 139 2.06 19.54 -1.99
C THR A 139 1.76 18.05 -2.22
N GLN A 140 1.64 17.62 -3.48
CA GLN A 140 1.40 16.21 -3.81
C GLN A 140 2.60 15.31 -3.41
N LEU A 141 3.82 15.77 -3.66
CA LEU A 141 5.04 15.03 -3.25
C LEU A 141 5.16 14.93 -1.73
N GLN A 142 4.85 16.01 -1.00
CA GLN A 142 4.83 16.01 0.47
C GLN A 142 3.72 15.10 1.03
N ALA A 143 2.56 15.06 0.38
CA ALA A 143 1.48 14.14 0.75
C ALA A 143 1.91 12.68 0.54
N ALA A 144 2.56 12.38 -0.59
CA ALA A 144 3.11 11.05 -0.87
C ALA A 144 4.20 10.65 0.15
N GLU A 145 5.09 11.57 0.53
CA GLU A 145 6.09 11.35 1.58
C GLU A 145 5.43 11.07 2.93
N SER A 146 4.44 11.87 3.32
CA SER A 146 3.68 11.66 4.55
C SER A 146 2.96 10.31 4.55
N ALA A 147 2.35 9.91 3.44
CA ALA A 147 1.70 8.61 3.30
C ALA A 147 2.71 7.45 3.36
N GLY A 148 3.88 7.60 2.73
CA GLY A 148 4.97 6.64 2.82
C GLY A 148 5.47 6.44 4.24
N ASN A 149 5.62 7.53 5.00
CA ASN A 149 5.95 7.48 6.43
C ASN A 149 4.84 6.80 7.24
N GLY A 150 3.57 7.03 6.88
CA GLY A 150 2.42 6.31 7.44
C GLY A 150 2.50 4.81 7.20
N VAL A 151 2.84 4.37 5.99
CA VAL A 151 3.08 2.94 5.68
C VAL A 151 4.15 2.37 6.60
N VAL A 152 5.28 3.06 6.79
CA VAL A 152 6.36 2.57 7.68
C VAL A 152 5.89 2.48 9.14
N ALA A 153 5.09 3.43 9.60
CA ALA A 153 4.60 3.47 10.98
C ALA A 153 3.51 2.42 11.26
N ASN A 154 2.59 2.24 10.31
CA ASN A 154 1.32 1.54 10.51
C ASN A 154 1.29 0.13 9.88
N CYS A 155 2.15 -0.16 8.92
CA CYS A 155 2.26 -1.49 8.31
C CYS A 155 3.32 -2.34 9.02
N LYS A 156 2.91 -3.00 10.10
CA LYS A 156 3.73 -3.96 10.85
C LYS A 156 3.29 -5.40 10.59
#